data_AF-A0A3S8U665-F1
#
_entry.id   AF-A0A3S8U665-F1
#
_cell.length_a   1.000
_cell.length_b   1.000
_cell.length_c   1.000
_cell.angle_alpha   90.00
_cell.angle_beta   90.00
_cell.angle_gamma   90.00
#
_symmetry.space_group_name_H-M   'P 1'
#
loop_
_entity.id
_entity.type
_entity.pdbx_description
1 polymer ?
#
loop_
_entity_poly.entity_id
_entity_poly.type
_entity_poly.pdbx_seq_one_letter_code
_entity_poly.pdbx_strand_id
1 'polypeptide(L)'
;MGAVLHNPLVFVADFILPLVVALLLCLRWGPNRGIVFAVIPALVGVFVLFFFQVSPGVNPDGSGRVASAFGYMTSESIMWIASFLVGAALGSVIWKLRRSGGKG
;
A
#
# COMPACT_ATOMS: atom_id res chain seq x y z
N MET A 1 12.53 -6.82 -14.22
CA MET A 1 12.84 -6.03 -13.00
C MET A 1 13.33 -4.59 -13.30
N GLY A 2 13.18 -4.06 -14.52
CA GLY A 2 13.62 -2.69 -14.87
C GLY A 2 12.53 -1.61 -14.86
N ALA A 3 11.23 -1.97 -14.76
CA ALA A 3 10.14 -0.99 -14.89
C ALA A 3 9.83 -0.20 -13.61
N VAL A 4 10.12 -0.77 -12.44
CA VAL A 4 9.75 -0.25 -11.12
C VAL A 4 10.41 1.10 -10.80
N LEU A 5 11.61 1.35 -11.33
CA LEU A 5 12.36 2.59 -11.07
C LEU A 5 12.08 3.73 -12.07
N HIS A 6 11.42 3.44 -13.21
CA HIS A 6 11.20 4.44 -14.26
C HIS A 6 9.83 5.14 -14.16
N ASN A 7 8.87 4.54 -13.46
CA ASN A 7 7.56 5.14 -13.25
C ASN A 7 7.36 5.50 -11.77
N PRO A 8 7.40 6.79 -11.40
CA PRO A 8 7.30 7.21 -10.00
C PRO A 8 5.96 6.81 -9.36
N LEU A 9 4.88 6.69 -10.15
CA LEU A 9 3.59 6.26 -9.62
C LEU A 9 3.60 4.77 -9.23
N VAL A 10 4.31 3.92 -9.99
CA VAL A 10 4.45 2.48 -9.68
C VAL A 10 5.20 2.33 -8.37
N PHE A 11 6.33 3.01 -8.24
CA PHE A 11 7.11 2.99 -7.01
C PHE A 11 6.30 3.48 -5.79
N VAL A 12 5.49 4.54 -5.95
CA VAL A 12 4.65 5.04 -4.86
C VAL A 12 3.55 4.03 -4.50
N ALA A 13 2.92 3.39 -5.49
CA ALA A 13 1.89 2.38 -5.27
C ALA A 13 2.45 1.11 -4.59
N ASP A 14 3.63 0.67 -5.01
CA ASP A 14 4.23 -0.58 -4.54
C ASP A 14 4.92 -0.46 -3.19
N PHE A 15 5.54 0.69 -2.90
CA PHE A 15 6.41 0.83 -1.73
C PHE A 15 5.93 1.88 -0.74
N ILE A 16 5.64 3.09 -1.22
CA ILE A 16 5.52 4.24 -0.33
C ILE A 16 4.15 4.29 0.33
N LEU A 17 3.09 4.29 -0.47
CA LEU A 17 1.73 4.42 0.00
C LEU A 17 1.34 3.29 0.99
N PRO A 18 1.43 2.00 0.64
CA PRO A 18 1.05 0.91 1.55
C PRO A 18 1.84 0.95 2.86
N LEU A 19 3.14 1.26 2.79
CA LEU A 19 4.01 1.35 3.97
C LEU A 19 3.58 2.50 4.88
N VAL A 20 3.41 3.70 4.35
CA VAL A 20 3.08 4.90 5.14
C VAL A 20 1.70 4.76 5.77
N VAL A 21 0.70 4.29 5.00
CA VAL A 21 -0.66 4.07 5.51
C VAL A 21 -0.65 3.06 6.67
N ALA A 22 -0.01 1.90 6.47
CA ALA A 22 0.07 0.89 7.51
C ALA A 22 0.82 1.39 8.76
N LEU A 23 1.96 2.06 8.55
CA LEU A 23 2.78 2.60 9.63
C LEU A 23 2.01 3.61 10.47
N LEU A 24 1.41 4.63 9.86
CA LEU A 24 0.73 5.71 10.59
C LEU A 24 -0.47 5.19 11.38
N LEU A 25 -1.25 4.29 10.79
CA LEU A 25 -2.46 3.77 11.43
C LEU A 25 -2.11 2.78 12.56
N CYS A 26 -1.10 1.91 12.38
CA CYS A 26 -0.59 1.06 13.46
C CYS A 26 0.07 1.88 14.58
N LEU A 27 0.80 2.95 14.25
CA LEU A 27 1.39 3.87 15.21
C LEU A 27 0.30 4.59 16.05
N ARG A 28 -0.84 4.94 15.44
CA ARG A 28 -1.90 5.72 16.10
C ARG A 28 -2.86 4.87 16.93
N TRP A 29 -3.28 3.71 16.42
CA TRP A 29 -4.32 2.86 17.04
C TRP A 29 -3.80 1.51 17.57
N GLY A 30 -2.52 1.21 17.38
CA GLY A 30 -1.90 -0.06 17.75
C GLY A 30 -2.07 -1.15 16.69
N PRO A 31 -1.47 -2.33 16.89
CA PRO A 31 -1.39 -3.39 15.89
C PRO A 31 -2.75 -3.87 15.39
N ASN A 32 -3.67 -4.24 16.28
CA ASN A 32 -4.91 -4.90 15.88
C ASN A 32 -5.87 -3.92 15.16
N ARG A 33 -6.12 -2.75 15.76
CA ARG A 33 -7.03 -1.75 15.17
C ARG A 33 -6.38 -1.02 14.00
N GLY A 34 -5.09 -0.73 14.09
CA GLY A 34 -4.35 -0.03 13.04
C GLY A 34 -4.31 -0.82 11.74
N ILE A 35 -4.07 -2.13 11.78
CA ILE A 35 -4.12 -2.98 10.57
C ILE A 35 -5.52 -2.93 9.94
N VAL A 36 -6.57 -3.16 10.72
CA VAL A 36 -7.95 -3.17 10.20
C VAL A 36 -8.31 -1.83 9.54
N PHE A 37 -7.93 -0.72 10.18
CA PHE A 37 -8.17 0.61 9.60
C PHE A 37 -7.25 0.92 8.41
N ALA A 38 -6.13 0.23 8.26
CA ALA A 38 -5.17 0.47 7.18
C ALA A 38 -5.47 -0.27 5.89
N VAL A 39 -6.14 -1.43 5.97
CA VAL A 39 -6.42 -2.25 4.79
C VAL A 39 -7.20 -1.48 3.73
N ILE A 40 -8.34 -0.88 4.10
CA ILE A 40 -9.21 -0.17 3.15
C ILE A 40 -8.49 1.01 2.47
N PRO A 41 -7.89 1.98 3.20
CA PRO A 41 -7.20 3.10 2.56
C PRO A 41 -5.97 2.67 1.74
N ALA A 42 -5.25 1.62 2.16
CA ALA A 42 -4.14 1.09 1.38
C ALA A 42 -4.65 0.50 0.05
N LEU A 43 -5.67 -0.35 0.09
CA LEU A 43 -6.28 -0.94 -1.12
C LEU A 43 -6.80 0.14 -2.06
N VAL A 44 -7.54 1.12 -1.54
CA VAL A 44 -8.11 2.21 -2.35
C VAL A 44 -7.00 3.05 -2.97
N GLY A 45 -5.98 3.44 -2.20
CA GLY A 45 -4.92 4.28 -2.74
C GLY A 45 -4.04 3.54 -3.76
N VAL A 46 -3.72 2.26 -3.53
CA VAL A 46 -2.98 1.43 -4.51
C VAL A 46 -3.78 1.32 -5.81
N PHE A 47 -5.08 1.03 -5.70
CA PHE A 47 -5.97 0.96 -6.87
C PHE A 47 -6.03 2.28 -7.63
N VAL A 48 -6.19 3.42 -6.93
CA VAL A 48 -6.25 4.76 -7.55
C VAL A 48 -4.94 5.09 -8.28
N LEU A 49 -3.79 4.76 -7.68
CA LEU A 49 -2.49 4.99 -8.31
C LEU A 49 -2.32 4.14 -9.58
N PHE A 50 -2.67 2.85 -9.53
CA PHE A 50 -2.67 2.01 -10.73
C PHE A 50 -3.67 2.50 -11.78
N PHE A 51 -4.86 2.95 -11.37
CA PHE A 51 -5.84 3.54 -12.28
C PHE A 51 -5.28 4.75 -13.02
N PHE A 52 -4.51 5.61 -12.35
CA PHE A 52 -3.85 6.75 -13.00
C PHE A 52 -2.68 6.37 -13.91
N GLN A 53 -2.07 5.21 -13.70
CA GLN A 53 -1.02 4.71 -14.59
C GLN A 53 -1.57 4.12 -15.89
N VAL A 54 -2.78 3.56 -15.87
CA VAL A 54 -3.41 3.01 -17.07
C VAL A 54 -3.91 4.13 -17.96
N SER A 55 -3.47 4.12 -19.23
CA SER A 55 -3.89 5.08 -20.25
C SER A 55 -5.41 5.13 -20.39
N PRO A 56 -6.00 6.34 -20.58
CA PRO A 56 -7.43 6.46 -20.85
C PRO A 56 -7.75 5.88 -22.24
N GLY A 57 -8.61 4.86 -22.27
CA GLY A 57 -9.02 4.17 -23.50
C GLY A 57 -9.32 2.69 -23.26
N VAL A 58 -9.65 1.99 -24.34
CA VAL A 58 -9.64 0.53 -24.37
C VAL A 58 -8.20 0.11 -24.66
N ASN A 59 -7.64 -0.72 -23.79
CA ASN A 59 -6.28 -1.24 -23.98
C ASN A 59 -6.24 -2.18 -25.21
N PRO A 60 -5.06 -2.47 -25.78
CA PRO A 60 -4.94 -3.30 -26.98
C PRO A 60 -5.56 -4.70 -26.86
N ASP A 61 -5.74 -5.18 -25.63
CA ASP A 61 -6.36 -6.45 -25.25
C ASP A 61 -7.90 -6.37 -25.08
N GLY A 62 -8.52 -5.21 -25.37
CA GLY A 62 -9.95 -4.98 -25.18
C GLY A 62 -10.36 -4.66 -23.74
N SER A 63 -9.41 -4.62 -22.80
CA SER A 63 -9.71 -4.34 -21.40
C SER A 63 -9.97 -2.84 -21.17
N GLY A 64 -10.98 -2.55 -20.35
CA GLY A 64 -11.24 -1.19 -19.87
C GLY A 64 -10.29 -0.82 -18.73
N ARG A 65 -10.05 0.49 -18.57
CA ARG A 65 -9.10 1.05 -17.60
C ARG A 65 -9.20 0.48 -16.17
N VAL A 66 -10.43 0.25 -15.68
CA VAL A 66 -10.69 -0.33 -14.35
C VAL A 66 -10.19 -1.77 -14.26
N ALA A 67 -10.46 -2.59 -15.29
CA ALA A 67 -10.06 -4.00 -15.31
C ALA A 67 -8.53 -4.14 -15.32
N SER A 68 -7.85 -3.30 -16.09
CA SER A 68 -6.39 -3.32 -16.16
C SER A 68 -5.75 -2.82 -14.87
N ALA A 69 -6.29 -1.77 -14.25
CA ALA A 69 -5.82 -1.29 -12.94
C ALA A 69 -5.96 -2.37 -11.86
N PHE A 70 -7.08 -3.10 -11.89
CA PHE A 70 -7.29 -4.25 -10.99
C PHE A 70 -6.29 -5.38 -11.28
N GLY A 71 -6.01 -5.66 -12.55
CA GLY A 71 -4.99 -6.62 -12.98
C GLY A 71 -3.57 -6.26 -12.50
N TYR A 72 -3.20 -4.98 -12.54
CA TYR A 72 -1.92 -4.52 -11.97
C TYR A 72 -1.88 -4.71 -10.45
N MET A 73 -2.96 -4.33 -9.76
CA MET A 73 -3.07 -4.48 -8.31
C MET A 73 -2.92 -5.94 -7.86
N THR A 74 -3.45 -6.89 -8.63
CA THR A 74 -3.33 -8.33 -8.31
C THR A 74 -1.99 -8.91 -8.75
N SER A 75 -1.45 -8.52 -9.92
CA SER A 75 -0.15 -8.99 -10.41
C SER A 75 1.00 -8.55 -9.50
N GLU A 76 1.00 -7.28 -9.09
CA GLU A 76 2.05 -6.69 -8.24
C GLU A 76 1.75 -6.82 -6.75
N SER A 77 0.81 -7.71 -6.38
CA SER A 77 0.34 -7.84 -5.00
C SER A 77 1.45 -8.17 -4.01
N ILE A 78 2.44 -8.95 -4.44
CA ILE A 78 3.57 -9.34 -3.60
C ILE A 78 4.33 -8.10 -3.12
N MET A 79 4.54 -7.11 -3.99
CA MET A 79 5.33 -5.92 -3.65
C MET A 79 4.58 -5.03 -2.66
N TRP A 80 3.36 -4.63 -2.97
CA TRP A 80 2.63 -3.69 -2.11
C TRP A 80 2.15 -4.33 -0.80
N ILE A 81 1.85 -5.64 -0.78
CA ILE A 81 1.54 -6.35 0.47
C ILE A 81 2.78 -6.43 1.36
N ALA A 82 3.95 -6.76 0.81
CA ALA A 82 5.19 -6.80 1.60
C ALA A 82 5.49 -5.42 2.23
N SER A 83 5.37 -4.34 1.45
CA SER A 83 5.55 -2.97 1.94
C SER A 83 4.54 -2.60 3.03
N PHE A 84 3.28 -2.99 2.86
CA PHE A 84 2.22 -2.81 3.87
C PHE A 84 2.59 -3.53 5.19
N LEU A 85 3.02 -4.79 5.11
CA LEU A 85 3.38 -5.59 6.28
C LEU A 85 4.58 -5.01 7.02
N VAL A 86 5.59 -4.52 6.29
CA VAL A 86 6.74 -3.82 6.88
C VAL A 86 6.29 -2.56 7.62
N GLY A 87 5.46 -1.72 7.00
CA GLY A 87 4.89 -0.53 7.63
C GLY A 87 4.10 -0.88 8.90
N ALA A 88 3.24 -1.89 8.83
CA ALA A 88 2.44 -2.36 9.96
C ALA A 88 3.32 -2.89 11.10
N ALA A 89 4.36 -3.67 10.80
CA ALA A 89 5.29 -4.21 11.78
C ALA A 89 6.05 -3.07 12.49
N LEU A 90 6.60 -2.12 11.74
CA LEU A 90 7.30 -0.95 12.29
C LEU A 90 6.38 -0.12 13.19
N GLY A 91 5.19 0.25 12.69
CA GLY A 91 4.21 1.02 13.46
C GLY A 91 3.81 0.31 14.76
N SER A 92 3.64 -1.01 14.71
CA SER A 92 3.29 -1.84 15.86
C SER A 92 4.41 -1.92 16.90
N VAL A 93 5.66 -2.09 16.46
CA VAL A 93 6.83 -2.09 17.35
C VAL A 93 6.96 -0.75 18.05
N ILE A 94 6.92 0.36 17.30
CA ILE A 94 7.04 1.71 17.87
C ILE A 94 5.91 1.99 18.87
N TRP A 95 4.68 1.60 18.55
CA TRP A 95 3.54 1.74 19.46
C TRP A 95 3.75 0.97 20.77
N LYS A 96 4.26 -0.27 20.71
CA LYS A 96 4.57 -1.08 21.89
C LYS A 96 5.66 -0.41 22.74
N LEU A 97 6.74 0.07 22.12
CA LEU A 97 7.82 0.76 22.82
C LEU A 97 7.32 2.01 23.57
N ARG A 98 6.46 2.81 22.93
CA ARG A 98 5.85 4.01 23.57
C ARG A 98 5.00 3.69 24.79
N ARG A 99 4.29 2.56 24.79
CA ARG A 99 3.49 2.13 25.95
C ARG A 99 4.30 1.43 27.03
N SER A 100 5.37 0.73 26.65
CA SER A 100 6.23 0.04 27.61
C SER A 100 7.13 1.02 28.37
N GLY A 101 7.56 2.12 27.75
CA GLY A 101 8.35 3.18 28.40
C GLY A 101 7.55 4.09 29.34
N GLY A 102 6.22 3.96 29.40
CA GLY A 102 5.36 4.72 30.32
C GLY A 102 5.12 4.05 31.68
N LYS A 103 5.84 2.97 31.98
CA LYS A 103 5.87 2.32 33.30
C LYS A 103 7.25 2.57 33.93
N GLY A 104 7.43 3.76 34.49
CA GLY A 104 8.59 4.17 35.29
C GLY A 104 8.09 5.09 36.39
#